data_AF-A0A9D1EXJ6-F1
#
_entry.id   AF-A0A9D1EXJ6-F1
#
_cell.length_a   1.000
_cell.length_b   1.000
_cell.length_c   1.000
_cell.angle_alpha   90.00
_cell.angle_beta   90.00
_cell.angle_gamma   90.00
#
_symmetry.space_group_name_H-M   'P 1'
#
loop_
_entity.id
_entity.type
_entity.pdbx_description
1 polymer ?
#
loop_
_entity_poly.entity_id
_entity_poly.type
_entity_poly.pdbx_seq_one_letter_code
_entity_poly.pdbx_strand_id
1 'polypeptide(L)' 'MNNKFYLKEFQFFDGEDTVIFNIVAIQSRKISVAVTKSGKITVTDYELLTDENGMYFEYGVAGSARIRVDEFE' A
#
# COMPACT_ATOMS: atom_id res chain seq x y z
N MET A 1 -0.23 25.76 -8.02
CA MET A 1 0.35 24.67 -7.21
C MET A 1 0.37 23.43 -8.07
N ASN A 2 1.53 22.99 -8.53
CA ASN A 2 1.66 21.76 -9.31
C ASN A 2 1.58 20.58 -8.36
N ASN A 3 0.37 20.08 -8.09
CA ASN A 3 0.20 18.74 -7.54
C ASN A 3 0.54 17.74 -8.65
N LYS A 4 1.84 17.51 -8.87
CA LYS A 4 2.28 16.27 -9.51
C LYS A 4 2.04 15.17 -8.50
N PHE A 5 0.84 14.61 -8.49
CA PHE A 5 0.58 13.33 -7.83
C PHE A 5 1.38 12.28 -8.59
N TYR A 6 2.66 12.10 -8.24
CA TYR A 6 3.33 10.83 -8.50
C TYR A 6 2.63 9.84 -7.60
N LEU A 7 1.59 9.22 -8.15
CA LEU A 7 0.81 8.20 -7.45
C LEU A 7 1.69 6.96 -7.42
N LYS A 8 2.59 6.90 -6.43
CA LYS A 8 3.54 5.79 -6.36
C LYS A 8 2.77 4.48 -6.25
N GLU A 9 3.18 3.48 -7.02
CA GLU A 9 2.45 2.23 -7.20
C GLU A 9 3.25 1.02 -6.72
N PHE A 10 2.56 0.06 -6.12
CA PHE A 10 3.07 -1.26 -5.81
C PHE A 10 2.07 -2.33 -6.28
N GLN A 11 2.55 -3.39 -6.92
CA GLN A 11 1.73 -4.51 -7.38
C GLN A 11 2.08 -5.79 -6.62
N PHE A 12 1.06 -6.49 -6.16
CA PHE A 12 1.18 -7.73 -5.39
C PHE A 12 0.27 -8.81 -5.96
N PHE A 13 0.81 -10.00 -6.23
CA PHE A 13 -0.01 -11.15 -6.60
C PHE A 13 -0.37 -11.94 -5.35
N ASP A 14 -1.66 -12.01 -5.01
CA ASP A 14 -2.13 -12.66 -3.77
C ASP A 14 -2.40 -14.17 -3.93
N GLY A 15 -2.10 -14.73 -5.11
CA GLY A 15 -2.37 -16.12 -5.48
C GLY A 15 -3.57 -16.29 -6.38
N GLU A 16 -4.47 -15.29 -6.43
CA GLU A 16 -5.67 -15.30 -7.29
C GLU A 16 -5.70 -14.08 -8.21
N ASP A 17 -5.54 -12.88 -7.65
CA ASP A 17 -5.58 -11.63 -8.39
C ASP A 17 -4.26 -10.83 -8.23
N THR A 18 -4.01 -9.94 -9.19
CA THR A 18 -3.06 -8.85 -8.98
C THR A 18 -3.77 -7.74 -8.22
N VAL A 19 -3.25 -7.41 -7.05
CA VAL A 19 -3.68 -6.30 -6.21
C VAL A 19 -2.73 -5.13 -6.43
N ILE A 20 -3.28 -3.99 -6.79
CA ILE A 20 -2.51 -2.76 -7.02
C ILE A 20 -2.75 -1.81 -5.85
N PHE A 21 -1.68 -1.30 -5.28
CA PHE A 21 -1.70 -0.32 -4.20
C PHE A 21 -1.14 0.99 -4.71
N ASN A 22 -1.84 2.09 -4.44
CA ASN A 22 -1.32 3.43 -4.68
C ASN A 22 -1.39 4.25 -3.39
N ILE A 23 -0.30 4.93 -3.06
CA ILE A 23 -0.24 5.75 -1.84
C ILE A 23 -1.10 7.01 -2.03
N VAL A 24 -2.09 7.18 -1.16
CA VAL A 24 -2.94 8.38 -1.12
C VAL A 24 -2.39 9.39 -0.12
N ALA A 25 -2.03 8.92 1.08
CA ALA A 25 -1.46 9.75 2.14
C ALA A 25 -0.63 8.91 3.13
N ILE A 26 0.41 9.51 3.69
CA ILE A 26 1.20 8.94 4.79
C ILE A 26 1.11 9.88 5.99
N GLN A 27 0.82 9.31 7.15
CA GLN A 27 0.86 9.96 8.47
C GLN A 27 1.82 9.16 9.38
N SER A 28 2.10 9.67 10.58
CA SER A 28 3.15 9.09 11.46
C SER A 28 2.97 7.61 11.81
N ARG A 29 1.71 7.12 11.89
CA ARG A 29 1.38 5.73 12.27
C ARG A 29 0.37 5.05 11.36
N LYS A 30 -0.01 5.72 10.27
CA LYS A 30 -1.04 5.24 9.36
C LYS A 30 -0.70 5.60 7.92
N ILE A 31 -1.09 4.72 7.01
CA ILE A 31 -1.02 4.94 5.58
C ILE A 31 -2.40 4.73 4.98
N SER A 32 -2.83 5.65 4.12
CA SER A 32 -4.04 5.52 3.32
C SER A 32 -3.62 5.10 1.91
N VAL A 33 -4.12 3.97 1.43
CA VAL A 33 -3.84 3.47 0.08
C VAL A 33 -5.13 3.24 -0.69
N ALA A 34 -5.09 3.53 -1.99
CA ALA A 34 -6.09 3.03 -2.92
C ALA A 34 -5.69 1.60 -3.30
N VAL A 35 -6.59 0.65 -3.05
CA VAL A 35 -6.42 -0.78 -3.37
C VAL A 35 -7.31 -1.11 -4.55
N THR A 36 -6.70 -1.53 -5.65
CA THR A 36 -7.39 -2.04 -6.83
C THR A 36 -7.29 -3.56 -6.85
N LYS A 37 -8.42 -4.26 -6.77
CA LYS A 37 -8.50 -5.73 -6.87
C LYS A 37 -9.72 -6.13 -7.71
N SER A 38 -9.52 -7.01 -8.69
CA SER A 38 -10.58 -7.53 -9.59
C SER A 38 -11.47 -6.43 -10.20
N GLY A 39 -10.86 -5.32 -10.62
CA GLY A 39 -11.54 -4.16 -11.23
C GLY A 39 -12.30 -3.24 -10.26
N LYS A 40 -12.23 -3.47 -8.94
CA LYS A 40 -12.80 -2.59 -7.92
C LYS A 40 -11.70 -1.81 -7.22
N ILE A 41 -11.97 -0.53 -6.93
CA ILE A 41 -11.06 0.35 -6.20
C ILE A 41 -11.69 0.70 -4.85
N THR A 42 -10.93 0.55 -3.77
CA THR A 42 -11.30 0.94 -2.40
C THR A 42 -10.17 1.70 -1.75
N VAL A 43 -10.47 2.79 -1.03
CA VAL A 43 -9.46 3.48 -0.20
C VAL A 43 -9.54 2.93 1.21
N THR A 44 -8.42 2.45 1.73
CA THR A 44 -8.34 1.80 3.05
C THR A 44 -7.12 2.32 3.81
N ASP A 45 -7.28 2.47 5.12
CA ASP A 45 -6.20 2.81 6.03
C ASP A 45 -5.57 1.55 6.62
N TYR A 46 -4.24 1.52 6.70
CA TYR A 46 -3.47 0.50 7.41
C TYR A 46 -2.64 1.12 8.53
N GLU A 47 -2.35 0.36 9.58
CA GLU A 47 -1.31 0.76 10.54
C GLU A 47 0.05 0.69 9.85
N LEU A 48 0.85 1.73 10.04
CA LEU A 48 2.19 1.82 9.51
C LEU A 48 3.18 1.39 10.60
N LEU A 49 3.88 0.29 10.34
CA LEU A 49 4.85 -0.33 11.23
C LEU A 49 6.27 0.01 10.77
N THR A 50 7.27 -0.27 11.61
CA THR A 50 8.69 -0.06 11.28
C THR A 50 9.53 -1.21 11.81
N ASP A 51 10.38 -1.76 10.95
CA ASP A 51 11.41 -2.73 11.31
C ASP A 51 12.80 -2.23 10.86
N GLU A 52 13.81 -3.09 10.94
CA GLU A 52 15.19 -2.78 10.52
C GLU A 52 15.32 -2.42 9.03
N ASN A 53 14.33 -2.79 8.20
CA ASN A 53 14.30 -2.58 6.76
C ASN A 53 13.31 -1.45 6.37
N GLY A 54 12.90 -0.61 7.33
CA GLY A 54 12.09 0.58 7.08
C GLY A 54 10.59 0.40 7.38
N MET A 55 9.78 1.29 6.79
CA MET A 55 8.34 1.35 7.05
C MET A 55 7.57 0.38 6.15
N TYR A 56 6.61 -0.33 6.75
CA TYR A 56 5.77 -1.28 6.02
C TYR A 56 4.37 -1.33 6.63
N PHE A 57 3.42 -1.86 5.87
CA PHE A 57 2.10 -2.23 6.36
C PHE A 57 1.79 -3.68 6.00
N GLU A 58 0.84 -4.28 6.73
CA GLU A 58 0.47 -5.69 6.55
C GLU A 58 -0.79 -5.83 5.70
N TYR A 59 -0.76 -6.80 4.79
CA TYR A 59 -1.88 -7.15 3.91
C TYR A 59 -2.10 -8.67 3.89
N GLY A 60 -3.33 -9.09 3.61
CA GLY A 60 -3.73 -10.50 3.56
C GLY A 60 -4.16 -11.08 4.91
N VAL A 61 -4.43 -12.38 4.93
CA VAL A 61 -4.96 -13.08 6.11
C VAL A 61 -3.91 -13.05 7.21
N ALA A 62 -4.27 -12.48 8.37
CA ALA A 62 -3.38 -12.34 9.53
C ALA A 62 -2.01 -11.71 9.21
N GLY A 63 -1.96 -10.77 8.24
CA GLY A 63 -0.73 -10.06 7.88
C GLY A 63 0.30 -10.92 7.14
N SER A 64 -0.17 -11.88 6.33
CA SER A 64 0.69 -12.78 5.56
C SER A 64 1.67 -12.09 4.61
N ALA A 65 1.39 -10.84 4.21
CA ALA A 65 2.29 -10.02 3.38
C ALA A 65 2.68 -8.73 4.10
N ARG A 66 3.96 -8.37 4.02
CA ARG A 66 4.49 -7.07 4.44
C ARG A 66 4.81 -6.27 3.19
N ILE A 67 4.10 -5.17 2.98
CA ILE A 67 4.28 -4.29 1.83
C ILE A 67 5.11 -3.09 2.29
N ARG A 68 6.30 -2.91 1.72
CA ARG A 68 7.22 -1.85 2.13
C ARG A 68 6.93 -0.56 1.37
N VAL A 69 7.01 0.57 2.08
CA VAL A 69 6.65 1.88 1.51
C VAL A 69 7.66 2.36 0.45
N ASP A 70 8.92 1.94 0.57
CA ASP A 70 9.99 2.26 -0.37
C ASP A 70 9.99 1.42 -1.64
N GLU A 71 9.22 0.31 -1.67
CA GLU A 71 8.99 -0.51 -2.87
C GLU A 71 7.96 0.10 -3.83
N PHE A 72 7.31 1.21 -3.47
CA PHE A 72 6.40 1.91 -4.37
C PHE A 72 7.16 2.80 -5.36
N GLU A 73 6.97 2.55 -6.66
CA GLU A 73 7.58 3.27 -7.80
C GLU A 73 6.76 4.47 -8.27
#